data_AF-A0A7W4DXL2-F1
#
_entry.id   AF-A0A7W4DXL2-F1
#
_cell.length_a   1.000
_cell.length_b   1.000
_cell.length_c   1.000
_cell.angle_alpha   90.00
_cell.angle_beta   90.00
_cell.angle_gamma   90.00
#
_symmetry.space_group_name_H-M   'P 1'
#
loop_
_entity.id
_entity.type
_entity.pdbx_description
1 polymer ?
#
loop_
_entity_poly.entity_id
_entity_poly.type
_entity_poly.pdbx_seq_one_letter_code
_entity_poly.pdbx_strand_id
1 'polypeptide(L)'
;MREREYDEAVEIMVNEGRSLNAGEREKALGPYDEIYLSDRIHHHNRRLNVRRGVVFILYLSLLVAVYTVFFYPVDNLTSQTWLKGTVILLTVLSLLGIPFLLMNHGRNASVLRAVRRLRQVELQDSRSTSEGVESKRE
;
A
#
# COMPACT_ATOMS: atom_id res chain seq x y z
N MET A 1 -29.06 -15.94 1.83
CA MET A 1 -28.48 -15.35 3.05
C MET A 1 -26.99 -15.10 2.88
N ARG A 2 -26.19 -16.11 2.49
CA ARG A 2 -24.73 -15.97 2.29
C ARG A 2 -24.27 -14.85 1.33
N GLU A 3 -24.93 -14.62 0.19
CA GLU A 3 -24.58 -13.50 -0.71
C GLU A 3 -24.64 -12.13 -0.02
N ARG A 4 -25.63 -11.89 0.84
CA ARG A 4 -25.73 -10.62 1.59
C ARG A 4 -24.61 -10.47 2.61
N GLU A 5 -24.14 -11.57 3.20
CA GLU A 5 -23.01 -11.56 4.14
C GLU A 5 -21.69 -11.20 3.44
N TYR A 6 -21.50 -11.67 2.20
CA TYR A 6 -20.32 -11.32 1.40
C TYR A 6 -20.34 -9.86 0.95
N ASP A 7 -21.49 -9.35 0.50
CA ASP A 7 -21.63 -7.93 0.14
C ASP A 7 -21.39 -7.00 1.34
N GLU A 8 -21.94 -7.35 2.51
CA GLU A 8 -21.74 -6.59 3.75
C GLU A 8 -20.27 -6.63 4.21
N ALA A 9 -19.60 -7.78 4.09
CA ALA A 9 -18.16 -7.90 4.38
C ALA A 9 -17.28 -7.08 3.41
N VAL A 10 -17.64 -7.03 2.12
CA VAL A 10 -16.96 -6.20 1.12
C VAL A 10 -17.16 -4.71 1.43
N GLU A 11 -18.37 -4.31 1.80
CA GLU A 11 -18.68 -2.91 2.16
C GLU A 11 -17.89 -2.43 3.38
N ILE A 12 -17.80 -3.26 4.42
CA ILE A 12 -16.99 -2.97 5.62
C ILE A 12 -15.52 -2.77 5.26
N MET A 13 -14.94 -3.68 4.45
CA MET A 13 -13.54 -3.60 4.01
C MET A 13 -13.26 -2.35 3.15
N VAL A 14 -14.16 -2.01 2.23
CA VAL A 14 -14.05 -0.80 1.40
C VAL A 14 -14.18 0.48 2.24
N ASN A 15 -14.99 0.45 3.30
CA ASN A 15 -15.12 1.56 4.24
C ASN A 15 -13.88 1.76 5.12
N GLU A 16 -13.18 0.68 5.50
CA GLU A 16 -11.87 0.74 6.17
C GLU A 16 -10.75 1.30 5.27
N GLY A 17 -10.87 1.09 3.96
CA GLY A 17 -10.01 1.65 2.93
C GLY A 17 -10.29 3.12 2.60
N ARG A 18 -10.29 4.02 3.60
CA ARG A 18 -10.54 5.48 3.42
C ARG A 18 -9.64 6.19 2.39
N SER A 19 -8.48 5.61 2.05
CA SER A 19 -7.55 6.13 1.04
C SER A 19 -7.74 5.54 -0.36
N LEU A 20 -8.81 4.77 -0.60
CA LEU A 20 -9.24 4.35 -1.93
C LEU A 20 -9.93 5.50 -2.66
N ASN A 21 -9.67 5.64 -3.95
CA ASN A 21 -10.31 6.66 -4.77
C ASN A 21 -11.81 6.35 -4.98
N ALA A 22 -12.64 7.36 -5.23
CA ALA A 22 -14.09 7.18 -5.41
C ALA A 22 -14.42 6.13 -6.50
N GLY A 23 -13.71 6.17 -7.63
CA GLY A 23 -13.87 5.17 -8.70
C GLY A 23 -13.36 3.76 -8.36
N GLU A 24 -12.45 3.61 -7.38
CA GLU A 24 -12.07 2.28 -6.88
C GLU A 24 -13.14 1.70 -5.96
N ARG A 25 -13.75 2.54 -5.15
CA ARG A 25 -14.85 2.14 -4.27
C ARG A 25 -16.06 1.69 -5.08
N GLU A 26 -16.44 2.48 -6.08
CA GLU A 26 -17.57 2.18 -6.96
C GLU A 26 -17.37 0.86 -7.72
N LYS A 27 -16.16 0.61 -8.23
CA LYS A 27 -15.84 -0.67 -8.88
C LYS A 27 -15.67 -1.85 -7.93
N ALA A 28 -15.28 -1.62 -6.68
CA ALA A 28 -15.18 -2.69 -5.67
C ALA A 28 -16.57 -3.13 -5.15
N LEU A 29 -17.53 -2.21 -5.13
CA LEU A 29 -18.94 -2.47 -4.79
C LEU A 29 -19.77 -2.95 -5.99
N GLY A 30 -19.30 -2.68 -7.21
CA GLY A 30 -19.91 -3.13 -8.46
C GLY A 30 -19.64 -4.61 -8.80
N PRO A 31 -20.04 -5.06 -10.01
CA PRO A 31 -19.86 -6.44 -10.45
C PRO A 31 -18.37 -6.84 -10.47
N TYR A 32 -18.09 -8.05 -9.98
CA TYR A 32 -16.72 -8.53 -9.81
C TYR A 32 -15.99 -8.68 -11.16
N ASP A 33 -14.92 -7.90 -11.33
CA ASP A 33 -14.01 -7.95 -12.47
C ASP A 33 -12.59 -8.28 -11.99
N GLU A 34 -12.20 -9.55 -12.12
CA GLU A 34 -10.89 -10.04 -11.67
C GLU A 34 -9.72 -9.37 -12.41
N ILE A 35 -9.89 -9.06 -13.70
CA ILE A 35 -8.86 -8.45 -14.54
C ILE A 35 -8.60 -7.03 -14.02
N TYR A 36 -9.65 -6.24 -13.84
CA TYR A 36 -9.53 -4.87 -13.31
C TYR A 36 -8.93 -4.83 -11.90
N LEU A 37 -9.39 -5.71 -11.00
CA LEU A 37 -8.93 -5.73 -9.61
C LEU A 37 -7.45 -6.14 -9.52
N SER A 38 -7.03 -7.14 -10.29
CA SER A 38 -5.64 -7.60 -10.33
C SER A 38 -4.69 -6.52 -10.88
N ASP A 39 -5.09 -5.80 -11.92
CA ASP A 39 -4.30 -4.73 -12.53
C ASP A 39 -4.16 -3.53 -11.57
N ARG A 40 -5.23 -3.14 -10.86
CA ARG A 40 -5.14 -2.10 -9.82
C ARG A 40 -4.26 -2.49 -8.64
N ILE A 41 -4.33 -3.74 -8.18
CA ILE A 41 -3.43 -4.26 -7.14
C ILE A 41 -1.98 -4.17 -7.61
N HIS A 42 -1.69 -4.56 -8.86
CA HIS A 42 -0.35 -4.51 -9.42
C HIS A 42 0.16 -3.07 -9.55
N HIS A 43 -0.70 -2.15 -10.01
CA HIS A 43 -0.39 -0.72 -10.08
C HIS A 43 -0.04 -0.13 -8.70
N HIS A 44 -0.81 -0.48 -7.67
CA HIS A 44 -0.56 0.00 -6.31
C HIS A 44 0.73 -0.59 -5.71
N ASN A 45 1.00 -1.89 -5.94
CA ASN A 45 2.26 -2.53 -5.56
C ASN A 45 3.47 -1.93 -6.28
N ARG A 46 3.34 -1.61 -7.58
CA ARG A 46 4.41 -0.98 -8.35
C ARG A 46 4.71 0.42 -7.80
N ARG A 47 3.69 1.22 -7.48
CA ARG A 47 3.87 2.52 -6.81
C ARG A 47 4.52 2.39 -5.43
N LEU A 48 4.15 1.38 -4.65
CA LEU A 48 4.82 1.05 -3.38
C LEU A 48 6.30 0.76 -3.58
N ASN A 49 6.66 -0.07 -4.55
CA ASN A 49 8.05 -0.41 -4.83
C ASN A 49 8.86 0.79 -5.34
N VAL A 50 8.29 1.63 -6.20
CA VAL A 50 8.93 2.88 -6.63
C VAL A 50 9.17 3.80 -5.43
N ARG A 51 8.18 3.98 -4.56
CA ARG A 51 8.34 4.78 -3.34
C ARG A 51 9.37 4.20 -2.37
N ARG A 52 9.41 2.88 -2.20
CA ARG A 52 10.48 2.20 -1.44
C ARG A 52 11.85 2.46 -2.05
N GLY A 53 11.97 2.45 -3.37
CA GLY A 53 13.20 2.81 -4.08
C GLY A 53 13.62 4.26 -3.83
N VAL A 54 12.69 5.21 -3.89
CA VAL A 54 12.95 6.62 -3.56
C VAL A 54 13.39 6.78 -2.11
N VAL A 55 12.72 6.09 -1.17
CA VAL A 55 13.10 6.06 0.25
C VAL A 55 14.52 5.49 0.43
N PHE A 56 14.87 4.42 -0.29
CA PHE A 56 16.21 3.85 -0.26
C PHE A 56 17.25 4.85 -0.76
N ILE A 57 17.00 5.54 -1.87
CA ILE A 57 17.89 6.58 -2.40
C ILE A 57 18.05 7.73 -1.39
N LEU A 58 16.97 8.14 -0.72
CA LEU A 58 17.02 9.16 0.33
C LEU A 58 17.88 8.71 1.53
N TYR A 59 17.75 7.47 1.98
CA TYR A 59 18.63 6.95 3.04
C TYR A 59 20.09 6.85 2.60
N LEU A 60 20.34 6.47 1.34
CA LEU A 60 21.69 6.40 0.79
C LEU A 60 22.31 7.80 0.70
N SER A 61 21.58 8.79 0.19
CA SER A 61 22.06 10.18 0.12
C SER A 61 22.29 10.77 1.50
N LEU A 62 21.45 10.41 2.48
CA LEU A 62 21.63 10.77 3.87
C LEU A 62 22.91 10.18 4.46
N LEU A 63 23.19 8.89 4.22
CA LEU A 63 24.44 8.25 4.63
C LEU A 63 25.66 8.95 4.01
N VAL A 64 25.59 9.30 2.73
CA VAL A 64 26.65 10.05 2.05
C VAL A 64 26.81 11.45 2.65
N ALA A 65 25.71 12.12 2.98
CA ALA A 65 25.73 13.45 3.62
C ALA A 65 26.36 13.38 5.01
N VAL A 66 25.99 12.39 5.83
CA VAL A 66 26.62 12.17 7.14
C VAL A 66 28.10 11.86 6.95
N TYR A 67 28.46 10.93 6.07
CA TYR A 67 29.86 10.59 5.80
C TYR A 67 30.68 11.83 5.41
N THR A 68 30.21 12.61 4.45
CA THR A 68 30.91 13.83 3.99
C THR A 68 31.05 14.85 5.10
N VAL A 69 30.03 15.08 5.92
CA VAL A 69 30.08 16.03 7.04
C VAL A 69 31.09 15.65 8.12
N PHE A 70 31.29 14.34 8.36
CA PHE A 70 32.21 13.86 9.41
C PHE A 70 33.64 13.62 8.91
N PHE A 71 33.82 13.23 7.65
CA PHE A 71 35.12 12.85 7.10
C PHE A 71 35.76 13.91 6.19
N TYR A 72 35.00 14.91 5.71
CA TYR A 72 35.57 15.98 4.89
C TYR A 72 36.20 17.06 5.78
N PRO A 73 37.51 17.33 5.66
CA PRO A 73 38.16 18.38 6.44
C PRO A 73 37.66 19.74 5.96
N VAL A 74 37.14 20.54 6.90
CA VAL A 74 36.73 21.93 6.66
C VAL A 74 37.50 22.78 7.64
N ASP A 75 38.27 23.75 7.13
CA ASP A 75 39.21 24.56 7.92
C ASP A 75 38.51 25.51 8.92
N ASN A 76 37.20 25.74 8.75
CA ASN A 76 36.40 26.62 9.60
C ASN A 76 35.46 25.85 10.54
N LEU A 77 35.77 25.89 11.85
CA LEU A 77 35.05 25.19 12.91
C LEU A 77 33.57 25.61 13.04
N THR A 78 33.28 26.91 12.86
CA THR A 78 31.93 27.46 13.01
C THR A 78 31.03 27.01 11.87
N SER A 79 31.53 27.08 10.63
CA SER A 79 30.83 26.57 9.45
C SER A 79 30.60 25.06 9.55
N GLN A 80 31.58 24.31 10.08
CA GLN A 80 31.44 22.86 10.28
C GLN A 80 30.33 22.51 11.28
N THR A 81 30.19 23.28 12.37
CA THR A 81 29.19 23.03 13.41
C THR A 81 27.76 23.28 12.91
N TRP A 82 27.54 24.38 12.19
CA TRP A 82 26.25 24.67 11.54
C TRP A 82 25.88 23.65 10.47
N LEU A 83 26.86 23.21 9.67
CA LEU A 83 26.66 22.17 8.66
C LEU A 83 26.23 20.85 9.32
N LYS A 84 26.95 20.41 10.36
CA LYS A 84 26.64 19.22 11.18
C LYS A 84 25.22 19.28 11.75
N GLY A 85 24.88 20.39 12.41
CA GLY A 85 23.55 20.58 13.01
C GLY A 85 22.43 20.51 11.98
N THR A 86 22.61 21.16 10.83
CA THR A 86 21.61 21.18 9.75
C THR A 86 21.39 19.79 9.14
N VAL A 87 22.47 19.04 8.90
CA VAL A 87 22.37 17.67 8.37
C VAL A 87 21.72 16.72 9.36
N ILE A 88 22.03 16.82 10.66
CA ILE A 88 21.35 16.03 11.70
C ILE A 88 19.86 16.36 11.75
N LEU A 89 19.47 17.64 11.68
CA LEU A 89 18.06 18.04 11.68
C LEU A 89 17.31 17.48 10.47
N LEU A 90 17.88 17.62 9.26
CA LEU A 90 17.31 17.07 8.03
C LEU A 90 17.23 15.54 8.07
N THR A 91 18.20 14.88 8.72
CA THR A 91 18.20 13.43 8.95
C THR A 91 17.00 13.01 9.78
N VAL A 92 16.79 13.66 10.92
CA VAL A 92 15.68 13.34 11.83
C VAL A 92 14.33 13.58 11.15
N LEU A 93 14.18 14.72 10.47
CA LEU A 93 12.95 15.02 9.71
C LEU A 93 12.68 13.98 8.62
N SER A 94 13.72 13.54 7.89
CA SER A 94 13.58 12.50 6.86
C SER A 94 13.17 11.16 7.46
N LEU A 95 13.80 10.75 8.57
CA LEU A 95 13.45 9.52 9.30
C LEU A 95 11.99 9.48 9.74
N LEU A 96 11.43 10.63 10.17
CA LEU A 96 10.04 10.74 10.62
C LEU A 96 9.03 10.81 9.45
N GLY A 97 9.39 11.43 8.32
CA GLY A 97 8.48 11.58 7.17
C GLY A 97 8.32 10.31 6.32
N ILE A 98 9.34 9.46 6.28
CA ILE A 98 9.37 8.21 5.49
C ILE A 98 8.29 7.18 5.90
N PRO A 99 8.06 6.84 7.19
CA PRO A 99 7.03 5.88 7.57
C PRO A 99 5.63 6.35 7.14
N PHE A 100 5.35 7.66 7.19
CA PHE A 100 4.08 8.23 6.75
C PHE A 100 3.81 8.02 5.24
N LEU A 101 4.86 8.08 4.41
CA LEU A 101 4.75 7.86 2.97
C LEU A 101 4.45 6.41 2.58
N LEU A 102 4.90 5.45 3.40
CA LEU A 102 4.75 4.01 3.14
C LEU A 102 3.45 3.44 3.73
N MET A 103 3.00 3.93 4.88
CA MET A 103 1.85 3.38 5.62
C MET A 103 0.54 3.46 4.82
N ASN A 104 0.31 4.57 4.11
CA ASN A 104 -0.95 4.80 3.39
C ASN A 104 -1.16 3.84 2.20
N HIS A 105 -0.08 3.44 1.52
CA HIS A 105 -0.21 2.61 0.33
C HIS A 105 -0.24 1.11 0.67
N GLY A 106 0.48 0.70 1.72
CA GLY A 106 0.44 -0.68 2.22
C GLY A 106 -0.97 -1.08 2.67
N ARG A 107 -1.67 -0.16 3.34
CA ARG A 107 -3.06 -0.35 3.80
C ARG A 107 -4.03 -0.55 2.63
N ASN A 108 -3.93 0.26 1.58
CA ASN A 108 -4.78 0.14 0.40
C ASN A 108 -4.59 -1.18 -0.36
N ALA A 109 -3.33 -1.61 -0.54
CA ALA A 109 -3.04 -2.89 -1.19
C ALA A 109 -3.56 -4.09 -0.37
N SER A 110 -3.52 -3.99 0.96
CA SER A 110 -4.09 -4.98 1.88
C SER A 110 -5.60 -5.09 1.72
N VAL A 111 -6.32 -3.97 1.78
CA VAL A 111 -7.79 -3.93 1.64
C VAL A 111 -8.24 -4.51 0.31
N LEU A 112 -7.60 -4.12 -0.80
CA LEU A 112 -7.94 -4.67 -2.13
C LEU A 112 -7.71 -6.18 -2.25
N ARG A 113 -6.69 -6.73 -1.58
CA ARG A 113 -6.48 -8.19 -1.53
C ARG A 113 -7.52 -8.91 -0.69
N ALA A 114 -7.96 -8.31 0.42
CA ALA A 114 -9.03 -8.87 1.25
C ALA A 114 -10.36 -8.93 0.47
N VAL A 115 -10.72 -7.84 -0.21
CA VAL A 115 -11.90 -7.79 -1.10
C VAL A 115 -11.81 -8.83 -2.21
N ARG A 116 -10.65 -9.00 -2.85
CA ARG A 116 -10.46 -10.04 -3.87
C ARG A 116 -10.73 -11.44 -3.32
N ARG A 117 -10.19 -11.76 -2.14
CA ARG A 117 -10.40 -13.07 -1.52
C ARG A 117 -11.87 -13.33 -1.19
N LEU A 118 -12.59 -12.34 -0.64
CA LEU A 118 -14.01 -12.46 -0.34
C LEU A 118 -14.83 -12.78 -1.59
N ARG A 119 -14.61 -12.04 -2.69
CA ARG A 119 -15.30 -12.26 -3.96
C ARG A 119 -14.95 -13.60 -4.64
N GLN A 120 -13.71 -14.07 -4.50
CA GLN A 120 -13.32 -15.40 -5.01
C GLN A 120 -14.02 -16.53 -4.23
N VAL A 121 -14.14 -16.39 -2.91
CA VAL A 121 -14.85 -17.36 -2.07
C VAL A 121 -16.34 -17.38 -2.41
N GLU A 122 -16.97 -16.22 -2.58
CA GLU A 122 -18.36 -16.08 -3.01
C GLU A 122 -18.62 -16.81 -4.34
N LEU A 123 -17.78 -16.58 -5.36
CA LEU A 123 -17.91 -17.24 -6.67
C LEU A 123 -17.76 -18.77 -6.59
N GLN A 124 -16.88 -19.26 -5.73
CA GLN A 124 -16.67 -20.70 -5.53
C GLN A 124 -17.86 -21.34 -4.80
N ASP A 125 -18.41 -20.66 -3.81
CA ASP A 125 -19.59 -21.10 -3.05
C ASP A 125 -20.83 -21.17 -3.95
N SER A 126 -21.02 -20.18 -4.82
CA SER A 126 -22.10 -20.15 -5.82
C SER A 126 -21.99 -21.29 -6.85
N ARG A 127 -20.77 -21.63 -7.32
CA ARG A 127 -20.56 -22.79 -8.23
C ARG A 127 -20.86 -24.12 -7.55
N SER A 128 -20.39 -24.32 -6.32
CA SER A 128 -20.62 -25.57 -5.58
C SER A 128 -22.12 -25.80 -5.27
N THR A 129 -22.86 -24.71 -5.06
CA THR A 129 -24.31 -24.77 -4.85
C THR A 129 -25.04 -25.10 -6.14
N SER A 130 -24.55 -24.64 -7.30
CA SER A 130 -25.12 -24.98 -8.62
C SER A 130 -24.90 -26.46 -8.97
N GLU A 131 -23.68 -26.97 -8.81
CA GLU A 131 -23.33 -28.37 -9.12
C GLU A 131 -24.06 -29.37 -8.19
N GLY A 132 -24.23 -29.03 -6.91
CA GLY A 132 -24.97 -29.85 -5.94
C GLY A 132 -26.48 -29.92 -6.18
N VAL A 133 -27.05 -28.95 -6.91
CA VAL A 133 -28.47 -28.94 -7.30
C VAL A 133 -28.70 -29.77 -8.58
N GLU A 134 -27.74 -29.78 -9.51
CA GLU A 134 -27.80 -30.61 -10.72
C GLU A 134 -27.64 -32.09 -10.41
N SER A 135 -26.69 -32.47 -9.54
CA SER A 135 -26.45 -33.87 -9.14
C SER A 135 -27.61 -34.54 -8.39
N LYS A 136 -28.58 -33.79 -7.86
CA LYS A 136 -29.78 -34.33 -7.19
C LYS A 136 -30.99 -34.50 -8.12
N ARG A 137 -30.88 -34.08 -9.37
CA ARG A 137 -31.96 -34.18 -10.38
C ARG A 137 -31.74 -35.34 -11.35
N GLU A 138 -30.61 -36.03 -11.28
CA GLU A 138 -30.32 -37.30 -11.97
C GLU A 138 -30.65 -38.50 -11.07
#